data_AF-R7VLJ7-F1
#
_entry.id   AF-R7VLJ7-F1
#
_cell.length_a   1.000
_cell.length_b   1.000
_cell.length_c   1.000
_cell.angle_alpha   90.00
_cell.angle_beta   90.00
_cell.angle_gamma   90.00
#
_symmetry.space_group_name_H-M   'P 1'
#
loop_
_entity.id
_entity.type
_entity.pdbx_description
1 polymer ?
#
loop_
_entity_poly.entity_id
_entity_poly.type
_entity_poly.pdbx_seq_one_letter_code
_entity_poly.pdbx_strand_id
1 'polypeptide(L)'
;MIVDADLHILACTETWLKDGDEPIIGDLCPPSFTFVGQHRPEEKGTTGGSVGFVLKSGLMTKTVVHNYSTFEALTLIMTDNNRATITVVYRPPPSRNVHKGWYDDEVHEERQKRHRLESKFKKTELQVHSEMWKDQCTKVVRLIDQKKKAYFQNKLTGASSKEAFTLIDRLLAKDKTMTIPSEKPSVL
;
A
#
# COMPACT_ATOMS: atom_id res chain seq x y z
N MET A 1 -3.09 10.25 -23.02
CA MET A 1 -3.15 10.48 -21.55
C MET A 1 -1.90 11.17 -21.01
N ILE A 2 -0.70 10.54 -21.05
CA ILE A 2 0.52 11.16 -20.49
C ILE A 2 0.95 12.43 -21.26
N VAL A 3 0.83 12.40 -22.59
CA VAL A 3 1.10 13.56 -23.46
C VAL A 3 0.04 14.65 -23.29
N ASP A 4 -1.24 14.27 -23.36
CA ASP A 4 -2.36 15.22 -23.27
C ASP A 4 -2.40 15.98 -21.94
N ALA A 5 -1.91 15.35 -20.85
CA ALA A 5 -1.84 15.95 -19.52
C ALA A 5 -0.49 16.60 -19.19
N ASP A 6 0.43 16.70 -20.18
CA ASP A 6 1.79 17.24 -20.04
C ASP A 6 2.57 16.68 -18.83
N LEU A 7 2.44 15.37 -18.60
CA LEU A 7 3.09 14.70 -17.48
C LEU A 7 4.51 14.29 -17.85
N HIS A 8 5.44 14.58 -16.94
CA HIS A 8 6.85 14.20 -17.08
C HIS A 8 7.16 12.83 -16.47
N ILE A 9 6.41 12.45 -15.42
CA ILE A 9 6.55 11.21 -14.67
C ILE A 9 5.15 10.67 -14.41
N LEU A 10 4.91 9.41 -14.78
CA LEU A 10 3.69 8.68 -14.45
C LEU A 10 4.06 7.42 -13.66
N ALA A 11 3.49 7.27 -12.46
CA ALA A 11 3.66 6.07 -11.64
C ALA A 11 2.50 5.10 -11.88
N CYS A 12 2.84 3.83 -12.16
CA CYS A 12 1.89 2.77 -12.50
C CYS A 12 2.02 1.61 -11.51
N THR A 13 0.88 1.05 -11.12
CA THR A 13 0.76 -0.21 -10.38
C THR A 13 -0.13 -1.15 -11.17
N GLU A 14 0.00 -2.46 -10.95
CA GLU A 14 -0.78 -3.47 -11.68
C GLU A 14 -0.55 -3.37 -13.20
N THR A 15 0.71 -3.29 -13.63
CA THR A 15 1.03 -3.21 -15.08
C THR A 15 0.89 -4.54 -15.80
N TRP A 16 0.90 -5.66 -15.07
CA TRP A 16 0.87 -7.03 -15.61
C TRP A 16 1.98 -7.38 -16.62
N LEU A 17 3.01 -6.54 -16.72
CA LEU A 17 4.14 -6.71 -17.62
C LEU A 17 5.13 -7.76 -17.08
N LYS A 18 5.65 -8.59 -17.97
CA LYS A 18 6.62 -9.67 -17.73
C LYS A 18 7.90 -9.46 -18.52
N ASP A 19 8.94 -10.21 -18.17
CA ASP A 19 10.15 -10.28 -18.98
C ASP A 19 9.80 -10.79 -20.39
N GLY A 20 10.20 -10.06 -21.44
CA GLY A 20 9.80 -10.33 -22.82
C GLY A 20 8.68 -9.44 -23.38
N ASP A 21 8.04 -8.60 -22.54
CA ASP A 21 7.01 -7.64 -22.97
C ASP A 21 7.59 -6.32 -23.50
N GLU A 22 8.90 -6.23 -23.78
CA GLU A 22 9.55 -5.01 -24.30
C GLU A 22 8.89 -4.46 -25.58
N PRO A 23 8.44 -5.28 -26.55
CA PRO A 23 7.70 -4.78 -27.71
C PRO A 23 6.39 -4.10 -27.32
N ILE A 24 5.64 -4.67 -26.36
CA ILE A 24 4.38 -4.13 -25.87
C ILE A 24 4.62 -2.80 -25.16
N ILE A 25 5.68 -2.71 -24.36
CA ILE A 25 6.10 -1.47 -23.70
C ILE A 25 6.44 -0.39 -24.73
N GLY A 26 7.13 -0.77 -25.82
CA GLY A 26 7.46 0.12 -26.94
C GLY A 26 6.22 0.69 -27.62
N ASP A 27 5.19 -0.13 -27.83
CA ASP A 27 3.92 0.30 -28.43
C ASP A 27 3.08 1.17 -27.49
N LEU A 28 3.16 0.91 -26.17
CA LEU A 28 2.41 1.67 -25.15
C LEU A 28 3.06 3.02 -24.81
N CYS A 29 4.38 3.14 -24.93
CA CYS A 29 5.10 4.37 -24.61
C CYS A 29 5.09 5.32 -25.81
N PRO A 30 4.59 6.57 -25.64
CA PRO A 30 4.69 7.56 -26.69
C PRO A 30 6.16 7.85 -27.04
N PRO A 31 6.43 8.40 -28.24
CA PRO A 31 7.78 8.86 -28.59
C PRO A 31 8.34 9.82 -27.53
N SER A 32 9.62 9.66 -27.19
CA SER A 32 10.30 10.40 -26.11
C SER A 32 9.87 10.04 -24.68
N PHE A 33 9.27 8.87 -24.48
CA PHE A 33 9.05 8.30 -23.16
C PHE A 33 9.69 6.92 -23.04
N THR A 34 10.10 6.58 -21.83
CA THR A 34 10.68 5.29 -21.48
C THR A 34 9.95 4.72 -20.27
N PHE A 35 9.72 3.41 -20.27
CA PHE A 35 9.19 2.72 -19.12
C PHE A 35 10.33 2.09 -18.32
N VAL A 36 10.28 2.26 -17.00
CA VAL A 36 11.15 1.57 -16.05
C VAL A 36 10.26 0.84 -15.05
N GLY A 37 10.34 -0.48 -15.01
CA GLY A 37 9.44 -1.30 -14.21
C GLY A 37 10.14 -2.42 -13.48
N GLN A 38 9.45 -2.96 -12.49
CA GLN A 38 9.79 -4.20 -11.82
C GLN A 38 8.69 -5.21 -12.11
N HIS A 39 9.05 -6.30 -12.80
CA HIS A 39 8.21 -7.48 -12.92
C HIS A 39 8.06 -8.15 -11.54
N ARG A 40 6.88 -8.74 -11.30
CA ARG A 40 6.62 -9.52 -10.09
C ARG A 40 7.42 -10.82 -10.15
N PRO A 41 8.29 -11.11 -9.17
CA PRO A 41 9.00 -12.39 -9.13
C PRO A 41 8.03 -13.58 -9.15
N GLU A 42 8.34 -14.62 -9.93
CA GLU A 42 7.48 -15.80 -10.12
C GLU A 42 7.10 -16.49 -8.79
N GLU A 43 8.04 -16.49 -7.84
CA GLU A 43 7.88 -16.98 -6.46
C GLU A 43 6.73 -16.30 -5.69
N LYS A 44 6.29 -15.10 -6.10
CA LYS A 44 5.17 -14.38 -5.51
C LYS A 44 3.84 -14.67 -6.21
N GLY A 45 3.83 -15.57 -7.19
CA GLY A 45 2.65 -15.97 -7.97
C GLY A 45 2.55 -15.30 -9.34
N THR A 46 1.77 -15.91 -10.23
CA THR A 46 1.69 -15.56 -11.66
C THR A 46 0.58 -14.58 -12.03
N THR A 47 -0.25 -14.16 -11.08
CA THR A 47 -1.41 -13.29 -11.30
C THR A 47 -1.26 -11.95 -10.58
N GLY A 48 -1.30 -10.87 -11.35
CA GLY A 48 -1.38 -9.48 -10.89
C GLY A 48 -0.06 -8.88 -10.40
N GLY A 49 -0.07 -7.57 -10.15
CA GLY A 49 1.08 -6.83 -9.64
C GLY A 49 1.93 -6.19 -10.74
N SER A 50 3.23 -6.06 -10.46
CA SER A 50 4.22 -5.18 -11.11
C SER A 50 3.97 -3.69 -10.87
N VAL A 51 5.07 -2.97 -10.71
CA VAL A 51 5.10 -1.52 -10.51
C VAL A 51 6.08 -0.90 -11.48
N GLY A 52 5.83 0.33 -11.92
CA GLY A 52 6.71 0.99 -12.85
C GLY A 52 6.48 2.48 -12.98
N PHE A 53 7.38 3.13 -13.69
CA PHE A 53 7.28 4.53 -14.07
C PHE A 53 7.36 4.66 -15.59
N VAL A 54 6.57 5.56 -16.15
CA VAL A 54 6.78 6.09 -17.50
C VAL A 54 7.43 7.48 -17.34
N LEU A 55 8.58 7.66 -17.97
CA LEU A 55 9.45 8.82 -17.81
C LEU A 55 9.66 9.53 -19.15
N LYS A 56 9.52 10.85 -19.18
CA LYS A 56 9.92 11.66 -20.33
C LYS A 56 11.45 11.61 -20.50
N SER A 57 11.92 11.45 -21.73
CA SER A 57 13.34 11.46 -22.08
C SER A 57 14.02 12.75 -21.61
N GLY A 58 15.25 12.63 -21.11
CA GLY A 58 16.05 13.75 -20.61
C GLY A 58 16.04 13.90 -19.08
N LEU A 59 15.18 13.17 -18.36
CA LEU A 59 15.23 13.11 -16.91
C LEU A 59 16.41 12.25 -16.43
N MET A 60 17.28 12.84 -15.60
CA MET A 60 18.39 12.14 -14.96
C MET A 60 17.87 11.39 -13.75
N THR A 61 17.69 10.06 -13.87
CA THR A 61 17.07 9.25 -12.82
C THR A 61 17.83 7.96 -12.54
N LYS A 62 17.65 7.44 -11.32
CA LYS A 62 18.06 6.11 -10.89
C LYS A 62 16.86 5.39 -10.30
N THR A 63 16.73 4.09 -10.53
CA THR A 63 15.68 3.27 -9.93
C THR A 63 16.24 2.33 -8.86
N VAL A 64 15.48 2.13 -7.79
CA VAL A 64 15.78 1.17 -6.73
C VAL A 64 14.58 0.25 -6.55
N VAL A 65 14.82 -1.03 -6.80
CA VAL A 65 13.85 -2.12 -6.62
C VAL A 65 13.83 -2.53 -5.15
N HIS A 66 12.63 -2.67 -4.57
CA HIS A 66 12.47 -3.16 -3.21
C HIS A 66 11.76 -4.50 -3.15
N ASN A 67 12.33 -5.42 -2.37
CA ASN A 67 11.81 -6.77 -2.22
C ASN A 67 11.17 -6.95 -0.85
N TYR A 68 9.85 -6.74 -0.77
CA TYR A 68 9.05 -7.06 0.42
C TYR A 68 8.12 -8.25 0.17
N SER A 69 7.79 -8.98 1.22
CA SER A 69 6.86 -10.13 1.14
C SER A 69 5.39 -9.73 1.04
N THR A 70 5.05 -8.51 1.48
CA THR A 70 3.65 -8.08 1.63
C THR A 70 3.22 -7.00 0.62
N PHE A 71 4.17 -6.38 -0.08
CA PHE A 71 3.93 -5.38 -1.11
C PHE A 71 5.12 -5.33 -2.09
N GLU A 72 4.87 -4.74 -3.24
CA GLU A 72 5.84 -4.44 -4.29
C GLU A 72 6.13 -2.95 -4.24
N ALA A 73 7.40 -2.55 -4.39
CA ALA A 73 7.76 -1.14 -4.40
C ALA A 73 8.96 -0.86 -5.30
N LEU A 74 8.87 0.24 -6.03
CA LEU A 74 9.93 0.75 -6.88
C LEU A 74 10.12 2.24 -6.58
N THR A 75 11.37 2.62 -6.34
CA THR A 75 11.73 4.02 -6.07
C THR A 75 12.45 4.60 -7.28
N LEU A 76 12.01 5.77 -7.72
CA LEU A 76 12.69 6.64 -8.67
C LEU A 76 13.40 7.75 -7.89
N ILE A 77 14.70 7.92 -8.13
CA ILE A 77 15.54 8.97 -7.55
C ILE A 77 15.96 9.89 -8.69
N MET A 78 15.57 11.17 -8.63
CA MET A 78 16.08 12.19 -9.53
C MET A 78 17.48 12.62 -9.08
N THR A 79 18.43 12.61 -10.01
CA THR A 79 19.84 12.91 -9.76
C THR A 79 20.30 14.25 -10.34
N ASP A 80 19.37 15.06 -10.84
CA ASP A 80 19.63 16.43 -11.24
C ASP A 80 19.74 17.38 -10.02
N ASN A 81 19.87 18.67 -10.28
CA ASN A 81 19.97 19.69 -9.23
C ASN A 81 18.73 19.77 -8.33
N ASN A 82 17.58 19.23 -8.76
CA ASN A 82 16.33 19.20 -8.00
C ASN A 82 16.05 17.76 -7.53
N ARG A 83 16.80 17.32 -6.53
CA ARG A 83 16.69 15.98 -5.96
C ARG A 83 15.27 15.71 -5.42
N ALA A 84 14.52 14.89 -6.13
CA ALA A 84 13.27 14.31 -5.67
C ALA A 84 13.38 12.78 -5.61
N THR A 85 12.58 12.16 -4.74
CA THR A 85 12.49 10.70 -4.62
C THR A 85 11.02 10.32 -4.59
N ILE A 86 10.63 9.45 -5.52
CA ILE A 86 9.25 9.03 -5.71
C ILE A 86 9.21 7.52 -5.56
N THR A 87 8.38 7.00 -4.66
CA THR A 87 8.20 5.55 -4.50
C THR A 87 6.78 5.18 -4.88
N VAL A 88 6.66 4.27 -5.85
CA VAL A 88 5.39 3.62 -6.17
C VAL A 88 5.29 2.34 -5.36
N VAL A 89 4.13 2.11 -4.73
CA VAL A 89 3.88 0.95 -3.87
C VAL A 89 2.60 0.28 -4.32
N TYR A 90 2.70 -1.00 -4.69
CA TYR A 90 1.54 -1.86 -4.90
C TYR A 90 1.45 -2.87 -3.75
N ARG A 91 0.32 -2.88 -3.03
CA ARG A 91 0.06 -3.88 -2.01
C ARG A 91 -1.05 -4.81 -2.50
N PRO A 92 -0.72 -6.06 -2.90
CA PRO A 92 -1.74 -7.03 -3.28
C PRO A 92 -2.80 -7.15 -2.17
N PRO A 93 -4.08 -7.34 -2.53
CA PRO A 93 -5.10 -7.62 -1.54
C PRO A 93 -4.69 -8.86 -0.73
N PRO A 94 -4.82 -8.83 0.61
CA PRO A 94 -4.53 -10.02 1.42
C PRO A 94 -5.35 -11.19 0.87
N SER A 95 -4.72 -12.38 0.80
CA SER A 95 -5.35 -13.60 0.29
C SER A 95 -6.77 -13.75 0.84
N ARG A 96 -7.73 -14.07 -0.04
CA ARG A 96 -9.15 -14.29 0.34
C ARG A 96 -9.21 -15.19 1.59
N ASN A 97 -9.90 -14.71 2.63
CA ASN A 97 -10.22 -15.39 3.89
C ASN A 97 -9.34 -15.10 5.13
N VAL A 98 -8.89 -13.86 5.32
CA VAL A 98 -8.79 -13.34 6.70
C VAL A 98 -10.08 -12.59 7.00
N HIS A 99 -11.12 -13.30 7.44
CA HIS A 99 -12.33 -12.67 7.96
C HIS A 99 -11.93 -11.80 9.14
N LYS A 100 -11.90 -10.48 8.92
CA LYS A 100 -11.58 -9.50 9.96
C LYS A 100 -12.82 -9.43 10.85
N GLY A 101 -12.78 -10.03 12.03
CA GLY A 101 -13.95 -10.06 12.93
C GLY A 101 -14.45 -8.69 13.41
N TRP A 102 -13.71 -7.61 13.14
CA TRP A 102 -14.14 -6.23 13.36
C TRP A 102 -14.74 -5.56 12.11
N TYR A 103 -14.62 -6.17 10.94
CA TYR A 103 -15.08 -5.61 9.67
C TYR A 103 -16.48 -6.14 9.38
N ASP A 104 -17.48 -5.31 9.62
CA ASP A 104 -18.89 -5.60 9.36
C ASP A 104 -19.45 -4.75 8.20
N ASP A 105 -20.73 -4.95 7.90
CA ASP A 105 -21.42 -4.27 6.80
C ASP A 105 -21.46 -2.75 7.01
N GLU A 106 -21.56 -2.28 8.26
CA GLU A 106 -21.53 -0.85 8.58
C GLU A 106 -20.19 -0.22 8.18
N VAL A 107 -19.07 -0.87 8.53
CA VAL A 107 -17.73 -0.42 8.08
C VAL A 107 -17.64 -0.45 6.55
N HIS A 108 -18.23 -1.47 5.90
CA HIS A 108 -18.22 -1.57 4.45
C HIS A 108 -18.98 -0.42 3.79
N GLU A 109 -20.21 -0.16 4.21
CA GLU A 109 -21.09 0.87 3.67
C GLU A 109 -20.50 2.28 3.83
N GLU A 110 -19.95 2.59 5.00
CA GLU A 110 -19.37 3.91 5.27
C GLU A 110 -18.08 4.14 4.46
N ARG A 111 -17.29 3.08 4.20
CA ARG A 111 -16.15 3.15 3.28
C ARG A 111 -16.58 3.34 1.83
N GLN A 112 -17.65 2.67 1.39
CA GLN A 112 -18.21 2.90 0.05
C GLN A 112 -18.70 4.33 -0.10
N LYS A 113 -19.39 4.88 0.91
CA LYS A 113 -19.85 6.27 0.92
C LYS A 113 -18.69 7.26 0.82
N ARG A 114 -17.59 7.01 1.54
CA ARG A 114 -16.34 7.81 1.42
C ARG A 114 -15.80 7.82 -0.01
N HIS A 115 -15.75 6.66 -0.66
CA HIS A 115 -15.30 6.56 -2.05
C HIS A 115 -16.22 7.33 -3.01
N ARG A 116 -17.54 7.21 -2.86
CA ARG A 116 -18.51 7.97 -3.67
C ARG A 116 -18.33 9.48 -3.53
N LEU A 117 -18.11 9.97 -2.31
CA LEU A 117 -17.85 11.39 -2.05
C LEU A 117 -16.49 11.84 -2.61
N GLU A 118 -15.46 11.01 -2.49
CA GLU A 118 -14.15 11.27 -3.10
C GLU A 118 -14.27 11.41 -4.63
N SER A 119 -14.94 10.47 -5.29
CA SER A 119 -15.18 10.53 -6.74
C SER A 119 -16.00 11.77 -7.11
N LYS A 120 -17.01 12.14 -6.31
CA LYS A 120 -17.81 13.35 -6.53
C LYS A 120 -16.95 14.62 -6.40
N PHE A 121 -16.10 14.71 -5.39
CA PHE A 121 -15.19 15.83 -5.21
C PHE A 121 -14.20 15.94 -6.37
N LYS A 122 -13.54 14.85 -6.76
CA LYS A 122 -12.62 14.82 -7.91
C LYS A 122 -13.26 15.28 -9.22
N LYS A 123 -14.56 15.03 -9.41
CA LYS A 123 -15.29 15.43 -10.62
C LYS A 123 -15.74 16.90 -10.62
N THR A 124 -15.99 17.47 -9.45
CA THR A 124 -16.71 18.75 -9.32
C THR A 124 -15.86 19.87 -8.75
N GLU A 125 -14.82 19.54 -7.99
CA GLU A 125 -13.91 20.47 -7.30
C GLU A 125 -14.60 21.49 -6.37
N LEU A 126 -15.89 21.29 -6.08
CA LEU A 126 -16.66 22.18 -5.19
C LEU A 126 -16.24 22.02 -3.73
N GLN A 127 -16.10 23.14 -3.03
CA GLN A 127 -15.74 23.18 -1.61
C GLN A 127 -16.69 22.34 -0.74
N VAL A 128 -18.00 22.43 -0.96
CA VAL A 128 -18.99 21.63 -0.22
C VAL A 128 -18.74 20.11 -0.35
N HIS A 129 -18.34 19.63 -1.53
CA HIS A 129 -18.03 18.21 -1.71
C HIS A 129 -16.70 17.83 -1.05
N SER A 130 -15.73 18.75 -1.00
CA SER A 130 -14.49 18.58 -0.24
C SER A 130 -14.78 18.41 1.25
N GLU A 131 -15.63 19.28 1.81
CA GLU A 131 -16.05 19.23 3.22
C GLU A 131 -16.80 17.92 3.52
N MET A 132 -17.79 17.55 2.71
CA MET A 132 -18.49 16.26 2.84
C MET A 132 -17.53 15.06 2.80
N TRP A 133 -16.55 15.07 1.90
CA TRP A 133 -15.56 13.99 1.82
C TRP A 133 -14.65 13.95 3.05
N LYS A 134 -14.20 15.10 3.56
CA LYS A 134 -13.38 15.19 4.79
C LYS A 134 -14.14 14.70 6.02
N ASP A 135 -15.41 15.10 6.17
CA ASP A 135 -16.28 14.64 7.25
C ASP A 135 -16.47 13.12 7.19
N GLN A 136 -16.71 12.58 6.00
CA GLN A 136 -16.86 11.15 5.81
C GLN A 136 -15.54 10.39 6.06
N CYS A 137 -14.39 10.96 5.71
CA CYS A 137 -13.08 10.39 6.06
C CYS A 137 -12.95 10.27 7.58
N THR A 138 -13.26 11.34 8.32
CA THR A 138 -13.22 11.37 9.78
C THR A 138 -14.17 10.34 10.39
N LYS A 139 -15.39 10.24 9.87
CA LYS A 139 -16.40 9.26 10.30
C LYS A 139 -15.88 7.83 10.14
N VAL A 140 -15.36 7.48 8.97
CA VAL A 140 -14.85 6.13 8.68
C VAL A 140 -13.68 5.77 9.60
N VAL A 141 -12.75 6.69 9.83
CA VAL A 141 -11.60 6.44 10.72
C VAL A 141 -12.08 6.16 12.15
N ARG A 142 -12.98 6.99 12.67
CA ARG A 142 -13.57 6.80 14.01
C ARG A 142 -14.31 5.48 14.13
N LEU A 143 -15.13 5.13 13.13
CA LEU A 143 -15.88 3.88 13.11
C LEU A 143 -14.95 2.67 13.13
N ILE A 144 -13.92 2.66 12.29
CA ILE A 144 -12.94 1.55 12.25
C ILE A 144 -12.21 1.41 13.58
N ASP A 145 -11.83 2.53 14.20
CA ASP A 145 -11.17 2.51 15.51
C ASP A 145 -12.09 1.91 16.59
N GLN A 146 -13.34 2.38 16.65
CA GLN A 146 -14.36 1.86 17.58
C GLN A 146 -14.60 0.37 17.39
N LYS A 147 -14.81 -0.09 16.14
CA LYS A 147 -15.08 -1.50 15.83
C LYS A 147 -13.89 -2.40 16.17
N LYS A 148 -12.66 -1.96 15.86
CA LYS A 148 -11.45 -2.68 16.25
C LYS A 148 -11.33 -2.77 17.77
N LYS A 149 -11.52 -1.65 18.47
CA LYS A 149 -11.46 -1.58 19.93
C LYS A 149 -12.48 -2.53 20.56
N ALA A 150 -13.74 -2.46 20.14
CA ALA A 150 -14.81 -3.34 20.63
C ALA A 150 -14.50 -4.81 20.37
N TYR A 151 -14.03 -5.15 19.17
CA TYR A 151 -13.66 -6.52 18.81
C TYR A 151 -12.57 -7.09 19.73
N PHE A 152 -11.46 -6.36 19.92
CA PHE A 152 -10.36 -6.85 20.75
C PHE A 152 -10.68 -6.80 22.24
N GLN A 153 -11.47 -5.82 22.70
CA GLN A 153 -11.96 -5.78 24.08
C GLN A 153 -12.82 -7.01 24.40
N ASN A 154 -13.82 -7.31 23.56
CA ASN A 154 -14.65 -8.49 23.76
C ASN A 154 -13.85 -9.80 23.75
N LYS A 155 -12.83 -9.88 22.88
CA LYS A 155 -11.94 -11.03 22.80
C LYS A 155 -11.03 -11.19 24.02
N LEU A 156 -10.70 -10.10 24.71
CA LEU A 156 -9.90 -10.11 25.94
C LEU A 156 -10.75 -10.40 27.18
N THR A 157 -11.97 -9.86 27.28
CA THR A 157 -12.83 -10.02 28.46
C THR A 157 -13.17 -11.49 28.75
N GLY A 158 -13.28 -12.33 27.72
CA GLY A 158 -13.56 -13.76 27.86
C GLY A 158 -12.33 -14.68 27.82
N ALA A 159 -11.12 -14.12 27.72
CA ALA A 159 -9.90 -14.90 27.51
C ALA A 159 -9.22 -15.27 28.84
N SER A 160 -8.65 -16.48 28.90
CA SER A 160 -7.69 -16.84 29.93
C SER A 160 -6.41 -15.99 29.81
N SER A 161 -5.60 -15.93 30.88
CA SER A 161 -4.33 -15.20 30.86
C SER A 161 -3.43 -15.63 29.70
N LYS A 162 -3.35 -16.93 29.40
CA LYS A 162 -2.54 -17.46 28.28
C LYS A 162 -3.05 -17.00 26.92
N GLU A 163 -4.36 -16.99 26.73
CA GLU A 163 -4.99 -16.53 25.49
C GLU A 163 -4.84 -15.03 25.31
N ALA A 164 -4.96 -14.25 26.39
CA ALA A 164 -4.73 -12.81 26.38
C ALA A 164 -3.29 -12.47 25.97
N PHE A 165 -2.28 -13.12 26.57
CA PHE A 165 -0.89 -12.93 26.17
C PHE A 165 -0.62 -13.34 24.72
N THR A 166 -1.17 -14.48 24.28
CA THR A 166 -1.04 -14.92 22.88
C THR A 166 -1.65 -13.91 21.90
N LEU A 167 -2.79 -13.30 22.25
CA LEU A 167 -3.44 -12.28 21.44
C LEU A 167 -2.61 -10.99 21.40
N ILE A 168 -2.07 -10.56 22.54
CA ILE A 168 -1.21 -9.38 22.66
C ILE A 168 0.08 -9.57 21.84
N ASP A 169 0.75 -10.71 21.96
CA ASP A 169 1.97 -11.01 21.20
C ASP A 169 1.73 -10.98 19.68
N ARG A 170 0.57 -11.49 19.22
CA ARG A 170 0.15 -11.38 17.81
C ARG A 170 -0.10 -9.94 17.38
N LEU A 171 -0.73 -9.13 18.23
CA LEU A 171 -1.02 -7.72 17.93
C LEU A 171 0.24 -6.87 17.85
N LEU A 172 1.21 -7.15 18.72
CA LEU A 172 2.48 -6.43 18.78
C LEU A 172 3.49 -6.94 17.75
N ALA A 173 3.13 -7.93 16.92
CA ALA A 173 4.03 -8.58 15.97
C ALA A 173 5.37 -8.95 16.63
N LYS A 174 5.31 -9.46 17.87
CA LYS A 174 6.52 -9.69 18.67
C LYS A 174 7.38 -10.73 17.98
N ASP A 175 8.58 -10.33 17.59
CA ASP A 175 9.55 -11.23 16.97
C ASP A 175 9.95 -12.31 17.98
N LYS A 176 9.85 -13.57 17.57
CA LYS A 176 10.29 -14.72 18.39
C LYS A 176 11.79 -14.67 18.74
N THR A 177 12.56 -13.81 18.09
CA THR A 177 14.01 -13.65 18.25
C THR A 177 14.42 -12.68 19.35
N MET A 178 13.49 -11.93 19.97
CA MET A 178 13.77 -11.12 21.16
C MET A 178 13.89 -12.02 22.41
N THR A 179 14.98 -12.76 22.53
CA THR A 179 15.44 -13.26 23.83
C THR A 179 16.02 -12.09 24.62
N ILE A 180 15.51 -11.88 25.83
CA ILE A 180 16.10 -10.97 26.81
C ILE A 180 17.56 -11.43 27.04
N PRO A 181 18.56 -10.54 27.07
CA PRO A 181 19.93 -10.92 27.40
C PRO A 181 19.93 -11.66 28.74
N SER A 182 20.31 -12.94 28.72
CA SER A 182 20.56 -13.69 29.93
C SER A 182 21.86 -13.16 30.51
N GLU A 183 21.77 -12.29 31.52
CA GLU A 183 22.91 -12.06 32.40
C GLU A 183 23.21 -13.39 33.10
N LYS A 184 24.36 -13.99 32.76
CA LYS A 184 24.91 -15.06 33.59
C LYS A 184 25.31 -14.41 34.91
N PRO A 185 24.90 -14.96 36.07
CA PRO A 185 25.40 -14.46 37.34
C PRO A 185 26.93 -14.58 37.33
N SER A 186 27.60 -13.45 37.52
CA SER A 186 29.05 -13.40 37.70
C SER A 186 29.40 -14.25 38.90
N VAL A 187 29.99 -15.42 38.64
CA VAL A 187 30.50 -16.30 39.67
C VAL A 187 31.72 -15.62 40.27
N LEU A 188 31.67 -15.35 41.57
CA LEU A 188 32.81 -14.94 42.40
C LEU A 188 33.71 -16.15 42.70
#